data_AF-A0A7S2BMA1-F1
#
_entry.id   AF-A0A7S2BMA1-F1
#
_cell.length_a   1.000
_cell.length_b   1.000
_cell.length_c   1.000
_cell.angle_alpha   90.00
_cell.angle_beta   90.00
_cell.angle_gamma   90.00
#
_symmetry.space_group_name_H-M   'P 1'
#
loop_
_entity.id
_entity.type
_entity.pdbx_description
1 polymer ?
#
loop_
_entity_poly.entity_id
_entity_poly.type
_entity_poly.pdbx_seq_one_letter_code
_entity_poly.pdbx_strand_id
1 'polypeptide(L)'
;GAPIAIWRMGCGDLEGIAREGLESVLERGFVAHMEDLLQSGRAASQRQKRVVRCRLIVDGHGISVGLAVKRLALVKRLASLGKAYFPEVNASVTVVNMPKAVAQIWMMAEQFLTPVMRAKVCMLGAEFDAGLQAHAGIDRSALPAFMGGQTSDDEVCAALPVPKGAGVALRSALEARG
;
A
#
# COMPACT_ATOMS: atom_id res chain seq x y z
N GLY A 1 2.18 4.59 -18.11
CA GLY A 1 1.63 3.47 -18.92
C GLY A 1 1.07 2.36 -18.07
N ALA A 2 1.83 1.86 -17.09
CA ALA A 2 1.29 1.00 -16.03
C ALA A 2 0.54 1.84 -14.98
N PRO A 3 -0.52 1.30 -14.34
CA PRO A 3 -1.14 1.95 -13.19
C PRO A 3 -0.18 2.02 -12.00
N ILE A 4 -0.22 3.14 -11.28
CA ILE A 4 0.54 3.36 -10.05
C ILE A 4 -0.46 3.39 -8.89
N ALA A 5 -0.25 2.56 -7.88
CA ALA A 5 -1.02 2.56 -6.65
C ALA A 5 -0.18 3.19 -5.54
N ILE A 6 -0.78 4.06 -4.72
CA ILE A 6 -0.08 4.75 -3.63
C ILE A 6 -0.75 4.42 -2.30
N TRP A 7 0.01 3.84 -1.37
CA TRP A 7 -0.43 3.54 -0.01
C TRP A 7 0.30 4.41 1.00
N ARG A 8 -0.46 5.20 1.76
CA ARG A 8 0.08 6.12 2.77
C ARG A 8 -0.05 5.51 4.16
N MET A 9 0.85 4.57 4.48
CA MET A 9 0.73 3.77 5.71
C MET A 9 0.84 4.60 6.99
N GLY A 10 1.62 5.69 6.99
CA GLY A 10 1.73 6.56 8.16
C GLY A 10 0.56 7.51 8.38
N CYS A 11 -0.34 7.65 7.40
CA CYS A 11 -1.50 8.54 7.51
C CYS A 11 -2.78 7.80 7.91
N GLY A 12 -2.81 6.47 7.84
CA GLY A 12 -3.98 5.68 8.20
C GLY A 12 -4.25 5.66 9.70
N ASP A 13 -5.51 5.90 10.10
CA ASP A 13 -5.95 5.77 11.49
C ASP A 13 -6.14 4.29 11.89
N LEU A 14 -5.03 3.54 11.92
CA LEU A 14 -5.00 2.13 12.32
C LEU A 14 -5.37 1.93 13.80
N GLU A 15 -5.33 2.99 14.61
CA GLU A 15 -5.79 2.94 16.00
C GLU A 15 -7.31 3.05 16.08
N GLY A 16 -7.91 3.93 15.30
CA GLY A 16 -9.36 4.03 15.15
C GLY A 16 -9.98 2.79 14.53
N ILE A 17 -9.35 2.19 13.51
CA ILE A 17 -9.80 0.90 12.95
C ILE A 17 -9.88 -0.16 14.04
N ALA A 18 -8.82 -0.29 14.85
CA ALA A 18 -8.78 -1.28 15.93
C ALA A 18 -9.76 -0.95 17.07
N ARG A 19 -9.85 0.33 17.45
CA ARG A 19 -10.79 0.82 18.46
C ARG A 19 -12.24 0.47 18.12
N GLU A 20 -12.61 0.59 16.85
CA GLU A 20 -13.97 0.39 16.37
C GLU A 20 -14.26 -1.05 15.90
N GLY A 21 -13.25 -1.94 15.91
CA GLY A 21 -13.38 -3.34 15.45
C GLY A 21 -13.61 -3.46 13.94
N LEU A 22 -12.95 -2.60 13.16
CA LEU A 22 -13.14 -2.47 11.70
C LEU A 22 -12.09 -3.23 10.88
N GLU A 23 -11.30 -4.11 11.47
CA GLU A 23 -10.24 -4.85 10.77
C GLU A 23 -10.79 -5.69 9.61
N SER A 24 -11.95 -6.33 9.80
CA SER A 24 -12.60 -7.09 8.72
C SER A 24 -13.07 -6.18 7.57
N VAL A 25 -13.43 -4.92 7.87
CA VAL A 25 -13.80 -3.92 6.87
C VAL A 25 -12.56 -3.48 6.10
N LEU A 26 -11.45 -3.26 6.79
CA LEU A 26 -10.16 -2.95 6.17
C LEU A 26 -9.72 -4.09 5.24
N GLU A 27 -9.86 -5.35 5.65
CA GLU A 27 -9.53 -6.51 4.82
C GLU A 27 -10.41 -6.61 3.57
N ARG A 28 -11.72 -6.38 3.70
CA ARG A 28 -12.61 -6.32 2.52
C ARG A 28 -12.27 -5.16 1.60
N GLY A 29 -11.97 -3.99 2.16
CA GLY A 29 -11.52 -2.82 1.41
C GLY A 29 -10.20 -3.10 0.67
N PHE A 30 -9.27 -3.80 1.32
CA PHE A 30 -8.04 -4.25 0.69
C PHE A 30 -8.31 -5.19 -0.50
N VAL A 31 -9.20 -6.17 -0.35
CA VAL A 31 -9.58 -7.09 -1.44
C VAL A 31 -10.20 -6.32 -2.60
N ALA A 32 -11.17 -5.43 -2.33
CA ALA A 32 -11.79 -4.59 -3.36
C ALA A 32 -10.73 -3.74 -4.09
N HIS A 33 -9.82 -3.13 -3.35
CA HIS A 33 -8.74 -2.35 -3.94
C HIS A 33 -7.80 -3.21 -4.81
N MET A 34 -7.51 -4.46 -4.42
CA MET A 34 -6.71 -5.38 -5.26
C MET A 34 -7.42 -5.74 -6.56
N GLU A 35 -8.74 -5.94 -6.53
CA GLU A 35 -9.54 -6.14 -7.74
C GLU A 35 -9.49 -4.90 -8.65
N ASP A 36 -9.62 -3.69 -8.11
CA ASP A 36 -9.52 -2.45 -8.89
C ASP A 36 -8.15 -2.32 -9.57
N LEU A 37 -7.07 -2.68 -8.88
CA LEU A 37 -5.73 -2.71 -9.47
C LEU A 37 -5.62 -3.76 -10.56
N LEU A 38 -6.19 -4.95 -10.37
CA LEU A 38 -6.20 -6.00 -11.39
C LEU A 38 -6.94 -5.52 -12.66
N GLN A 39 -8.11 -4.90 -12.51
CA GLN A 39 -8.88 -4.35 -13.63
C GLN A 39 -8.13 -3.21 -14.32
N SER A 40 -7.48 -2.34 -13.56
CA SER A 40 -6.64 -1.26 -14.11
C SER A 40 -5.47 -1.81 -14.92
N GLY A 41 -4.80 -2.85 -14.42
CA GLY A 41 -3.74 -3.55 -15.13
C GLY A 41 -4.24 -4.24 -16.40
N ARG A 42 -5.41 -4.89 -16.34
CA ARG A 42 -6.08 -5.51 -17.49
C ARG A 42 -6.39 -4.49 -18.58
N ALA A 43 -7.01 -3.36 -18.21
CA ALA A 43 -7.34 -2.28 -19.15
C ALA A 43 -6.08 -1.71 -19.81
N ALA A 44 -5.02 -1.48 -19.03
CA ALA A 44 -3.73 -1.04 -19.56
C ALA A 44 -3.10 -2.08 -20.50
N SER A 45 -3.23 -3.38 -20.18
CA SER A 45 -2.72 -4.49 -20.99
C SER A 45 -3.40 -4.57 -22.36
N GLN A 46 -4.73 -4.43 -22.38
CA GLN A 46 -5.51 -4.41 -23.63
C GLN A 46 -5.09 -3.26 -24.53
N ARG A 47 -4.96 -2.05 -23.98
CA ARG A 47 -4.51 -0.86 -24.74
C ARG A 47 -3.11 -1.03 -25.32
N GLN A 48 -2.21 -1.67 -24.59
CA GLN A 48 -0.80 -1.79 -24.96
C GLN A 48 -0.46 -3.10 -25.68
N LYS A 49 -1.43 -4.01 -25.87
CA LYS A 49 -1.26 -5.34 -26.48
C LYS A 49 -0.11 -6.16 -25.86
N ARG A 50 0.09 -6.01 -24.55
CA ARG A 50 1.08 -6.75 -23.74
C ARG A 50 0.63 -6.81 -22.29
N VAL A 51 1.16 -7.75 -21.51
CA VAL A 51 0.86 -7.81 -20.06
C VAL A 51 1.43 -6.58 -19.36
N VAL A 52 0.57 -5.85 -18.66
CA VAL A 52 0.88 -4.68 -17.84
C VAL A 52 0.40 -4.95 -16.42
N ARG A 53 1.33 -4.92 -15.48
CA ARG A 53 1.08 -5.07 -14.03
C ARG A 53 1.26 -3.75 -13.31
N CYS A 54 0.55 -3.58 -12.21
CA CYS A 54 0.58 -2.36 -11.41
C CYS A 54 1.94 -2.17 -10.72
N ARG A 55 2.22 -0.92 -10.34
CA ARG A 55 3.38 -0.54 -9.53
C ARG A 55 2.85 0.00 -8.20
N LEU A 56 3.16 -0.66 -7.11
CA LEU A 56 2.73 -0.23 -5.78
C LEU A 56 3.84 0.62 -5.15
N ILE A 57 3.50 1.84 -4.78
CA ILE A 57 4.34 2.74 -3.99
C ILE A 57 3.75 2.84 -2.58
N VAL A 58 4.57 2.55 -1.58
CA VAL A 58 4.17 2.63 -0.17
C VAL A 58 4.93 3.79 0.46
N ASP A 59 4.23 4.87 0.73
CA ASP A 59 4.76 6.01 1.47
C ASP A 59 4.65 5.72 2.97
N GLY A 60 5.79 5.69 3.67
CA GLY A 60 5.80 5.58 5.12
C GLY A 60 6.30 6.81 5.84
N HIS A 61 6.22 7.98 5.19
CA HIS A 61 6.12 9.22 5.94
C HIS A 61 5.05 9.10 7.03
N GLY A 62 5.37 9.51 8.27
CA GLY A 62 4.48 9.42 9.42
C GLY A 62 4.49 8.07 10.16
N ILE A 63 5.20 7.04 9.67
CA ILE A 63 5.36 5.79 10.41
C ILE A 63 6.33 6.01 11.58
N SER A 64 5.90 5.66 12.79
CA SER A 64 6.79 5.52 13.95
C SER A 64 7.20 4.06 14.14
N VAL A 65 8.34 3.82 14.79
CA VAL A 65 8.79 2.45 15.14
C VAL A 65 7.74 1.74 16.00
N GLY A 66 7.14 2.45 16.96
CA GLY A 66 6.07 1.91 17.81
C GLY A 66 4.85 1.48 17.00
N LEU A 67 4.41 2.30 16.04
CA LEU A 67 3.30 1.94 15.14
C LEU A 67 3.63 0.72 14.29
N ALA A 68 4.84 0.68 13.71
CA ALA A 68 5.30 -0.44 12.89
C ALA A 68 5.29 -1.77 13.66
N VAL A 69 5.78 -1.77 14.91
CA VAL A 69 5.79 -2.96 15.78
C VAL A 69 4.36 -3.36 16.16
N LYS A 70 3.55 -2.41 16.65
CA LYS A 70 2.17 -2.64 17.12
C LYS A 70 1.24 -3.14 16.00
N ARG A 71 1.56 -2.87 14.74
CA ARG A 71 0.73 -3.21 13.57
C ARG A 71 1.35 -4.26 12.65
N LEU A 72 2.48 -4.85 13.05
CA LEU A 72 3.17 -5.87 12.26
C LEU A 72 2.27 -7.07 11.93
N ALA A 73 1.41 -7.49 12.86
CA ALA A 73 0.48 -8.62 12.65
C ALA A 73 -0.56 -8.31 11.55
N LEU A 74 -1.14 -7.10 11.56
CA LEU A 74 -2.09 -6.67 10.54
C LEU A 74 -1.42 -6.58 9.17
N VAL A 75 -0.24 -5.96 9.10
CA VAL A 75 0.56 -5.86 7.86
C VAL A 75 0.89 -7.26 7.32
N LYS A 76 1.32 -8.20 8.18
CA LYS A 76 1.57 -9.59 7.78
C LYS A 76 0.32 -10.30 7.24
N ARG A 77 -0.85 -10.04 7.83
CA ARG A 77 -2.12 -10.61 7.39
C ARG A 77 -2.50 -10.09 5.99
N LEU A 78 -2.46 -8.77 5.77
CA LEU A 78 -2.73 -8.17 4.47
C LEU A 78 -1.72 -8.63 3.40
N ALA A 79 -0.43 -8.70 3.75
CA ALA A 79 0.59 -9.22 2.86
C ALA A 79 0.36 -10.70 2.50
N SER A 80 -0.06 -11.52 3.46
CA SER A 80 -0.40 -12.93 3.24
C SER A 80 -1.62 -13.08 2.32
N LEU A 81 -2.66 -12.27 2.51
CA LEU A 81 -3.84 -12.21 1.62
C LEU A 81 -3.42 -11.84 0.19
N GLY A 82 -2.62 -10.78 0.04
CA GLY A 82 -2.10 -10.36 -1.26
C GLY A 82 -1.26 -11.44 -1.94
N LYS A 83 -0.40 -12.15 -1.20
CA LYS A 83 0.42 -13.24 -1.75
C LYS A 83 -0.41 -14.46 -2.17
N ALA A 84 -1.42 -14.81 -1.38
CA ALA A 84 -2.24 -16.00 -1.62
C ALA A 84 -3.23 -15.81 -2.79
N TYR A 85 -3.88 -14.65 -2.85
CA TYR A 85 -4.99 -14.41 -3.79
C TYR A 85 -4.64 -13.46 -4.95
N PHE A 86 -3.62 -12.62 -4.80
CA PHE A 86 -3.25 -11.59 -5.77
C PHE A 86 -1.75 -11.60 -6.16
N PRO A 87 -1.13 -12.78 -6.41
CA PRO A 87 0.32 -12.87 -6.62
C PRO A 87 0.81 -12.08 -7.84
N GLU A 88 -0.05 -11.85 -8.84
CA GLU A 88 0.30 -11.24 -10.12
C GLU A 88 -0.11 -9.77 -10.29
N VAL A 89 -0.78 -9.15 -9.31
CA VAL A 89 -1.30 -7.77 -9.46
C VAL A 89 -0.16 -6.75 -9.59
N ASN A 90 0.83 -6.86 -8.71
CA ASN A 90 1.95 -5.93 -8.66
C ASN A 90 3.16 -6.52 -9.37
N ALA A 91 3.83 -5.73 -10.21
CA ALA A 91 5.16 -6.08 -10.71
C ALA A 91 6.26 -5.63 -9.74
N SER A 92 6.02 -4.56 -8.97
CA SER A 92 6.93 -4.10 -7.92
C SER A 92 6.16 -3.47 -6.75
N VAL A 93 6.77 -3.53 -5.57
CA VAL A 93 6.33 -2.88 -4.33
C VAL A 93 7.51 -2.04 -3.83
N THR A 94 7.43 -0.73 -3.98
CA THR A 94 8.51 0.20 -3.62
C THR A 94 8.08 1.02 -2.42
N VAL A 95 8.76 0.84 -1.30
CA VAL A 95 8.53 1.56 -0.07
C VAL A 95 9.44 2.79 -0.06
N VAL A 96 8.91 3.99 0.16
CA VAL A 96 9.65 5.27 0.13
C VAL A 96 9.42 6.09 1.40
N ASN A 97 10.27 7.10 1.63
CA ASN A 97 10.22 7.95 2.83
C ASN A 97 10.30 7.16 4.14
N MET A 98 10.99 6.02 4.14
CA MET A 98 11.02 5.18 5.33
C MET A 98 11.94 5.74 6.42
N PRO A 99 11.49 5.78 7.68
CA PRO A 99 12.38 6.14 8.78
C PRO A 99 13.58 5.20 8.82
N LYS A 100 14.79 5.75 8.94
CA LYS A 100 16.05 5.00 8.87
C LYS A 100 16.06 3.78 9.79
N ALA A 101 15.54 3.90 11.02
CA ALA A 101 15.47 2.81 11.98
C ALA A 101 14.60 1.62 11.50
N VAL A 102 13.47 1.90 10.83
CA VAL A 102 12.60 0.86 10.26
C VAL A 102 13.24 0.21 9.04
N ALA A 103 13.89 1.02 8.18
CA ALA A 103 14.63 0.50 7.03
C ALA A 103 15.76 -0.44 7.42
N GLN A 104 16.49 -0.13 8.50
CA GLN A 104 17.55 -0.99 9.04
C GLN A 104 17.02 -2.36 9.50
N ILE A 105 15.90 -2.38 10.21
CA ILE A 105 15.26 -3.63 10.65
C ILE A 105 14.81 -4.46 9.43
N TRP A 106 14.25 -3.80 8.41
CA TRP A 106 13.83 -4.47 7.19
C TRP A 106 15.00 -5.08 6.42
N MET A 107 16.12 -4.38 6.25
CA MET A 107 17.31 -4.91 5.57
C MET A 107 17.81 -6.21 6.22
N MET A 108 17.70 -6.33 7.55
CA MET A 108 18.02 -7.57 8.26
C MET A 108 16.99 -8.67 7.97
N ALA A 109 15.70 -8.33 7.94
CA ALA A 109 14.62 -9.28 7.65
C ALA A 109 14.61 -9.77 6.19
N GLU A 110 15.05 -8.94 5.24
CA GLU A 110 15.07 -9.22 3.80
C GLU A 110 16.02 -10.38 3.43
N GLN A 111 17.02 -10.64 4.26
CA GLN A 111 17.94 -11.78 4.09
C GLN A 111 17.22 -13.13 4.15
N PHE A 112 16.07 -13.20 4.84
CA PHE A 112 15.24 -14.40 4.96
C PHE A 112 14.20 -14.54 3.85
N LEU A 113 14.14 -13.60 2.90
CA LEU A 113 13.23 -13.65 1.76
C LEU A 113 13.84 -14.40 0.58
N THR A 114 12.99 -15.07 -0.21
CA THR A 114 13.43 -15.70 -1.46
C THR A 114 13.89 -14.64 -2.47
N PRO A 115 14.79 -14.97 -3.41
CA PRO A 115 15.27 -14.01 -4.42
C PRO A 115 14.13 -13.34 -5.22
N VAL A 116 13.06 -14.10 -5.51
CA VAL A 116 11.87 -13.58 -6.22
C VAL A 116 11.12 -12.55 -5.38
N MET A 117 11.01 -12.76 -4.06
CA MET A 117 10.38 -11.80 -3.15
C MET A 117 11.25 -10.55 -2.98
N ARG A 118 12.58 -10.73 -2.93
CA ARG A 118 13.55 -9.63 -2.84
C ARG A 118 13.54 -8.74 -4.08
N ALA A 119 13.44 -9.34 -5.26
CA ALA A 119 13.36 -8.59 -6.51
C ALA A 119 12.04 -7.80 -6.66
N LYS A 120 10.99 -8.19 -5.92
CA LYS A 120 9.67 -7.58 -6.00
C LYS A 120 9.46 -6.43 -5.01
N VAL A 121 10.21 -6.41 -3.91
CA VAL A 121 10.06 -5.44 -2.82
C VAL A 121 11.36 -4.66 -2.64
N CYS A 122 11.30 -3.34 -2.71
CA CYS A 122 12.45 -2.47 -2.47
C CYS A 122 12.07 -1.41 -1.44
N MET A 123 12.94 -1.15 -0.47
CA MET A 123 12.74 -0.14 0.56
C MET A 123 13.77 0.98 0.43
N LEU A 124 13.28 2.21 0.33
CA LEU A 124 14.04 3.42 0.05
C LEU A 124 13.81 4.46 1.14
N GLY A 125 14.82 5.30 1.36
CA GLY A 125 14.76 6.42 2.31
C GLY A 125 14.02 7.63 1.73
N ALA A 126 14.36 8.83 2.21
CA ALA A 126 13.82 10.10 1.70
C ALA A 126 14.37 10.49 0.31
N GLU A 127 15.63 10.15 0.04
CA GLU A 127 16.26 10.31 -1.29
C GLU A 127 16.01 9.04 -2.12
N PHE A 128 14.81 8.91 -2.69
CA PHE A 128 14.36 7.67 -3.32
C PHE A 128 14.34 7.70 -4.85
N ASP A 129 14.59 8.84 -5.50
CA ASP A 129 14.44 9.05 -6.94
C ASP A 129 15.15 7.99 -7.80
N ALA A 130 16.47 7.80 -7.57
CA ALA A 130 17.26 6.84 -8.31
C ALA A 130 16.78 5.39 -8.07
N GLY A 131 16.43 5.06 -6.82
CA GLY A 131 15.92 3.74 -6.46
C GLY A 131 14.53 3.46 -7.03
N LEU A 132 13.66 4.46 -7.07
CA LEU A 132 12.32 4.40 -7.64
C LEU A 132 12.38 4.14 -9.14
N GLN A 133 13.26 4.88 -9.85
CA GLN A 133 13.49 4.65 -11.27
C GLN A 133 14.09 3.25 -11.52
N ALA A 134 15.09 2.83 -10.74
CA ALA A 134 15.75 1.54 -10.91
C ALA A 134 14.82 0.35 -10.64
N HIS A 135 13.99 0.42 -9.59
CA HIS A 135 13.15 -0.70 -9.16
C HIS A 135 11.77 -0.71 -9.83
N ALA A 136 11.13 0.44 -9.96
CA ALA A 136 9.77 0.54 -10.48
C ALA A 136 9.69 1.04 -11.93
N GLY A 137 10.76 1.67 -12.45
CA GLY A 137 10.74 2.35 -13.75
C GLY A 137 9.86 3.60 -13.72
N ILE A 138 9.78 4.27 -12.57
CA ILE A 138 8.93 5.45 -12.34
C ILE A 138 9.83 6.65 -12.05
N ASP A 139 9.61 7.73 -12.79
CA ASP A 139 10.18 9.04 -12.47
C ASP A 139 9.37 9.72 -11.39
N ARG A 140 10.03 10.47 -10.49
CA ARG A 140 9.37 11.14 -9.37
C ARG A 140 8.27 12.11 -9.82
N SER A 141 8.39 12.72 -11.00
CA SER A 141 7.35 13.60 -11.56
C SER A 141 5.98 12.91 -11.73
N ALA A 142 5.95 11.58 -11.89
CA ALA A 142 4.70 10.82 -11.99
C ALA A 142 3.98 10.64 -10.66
N LEU A 143 4.61 10.99 -9.53
CA LEU A 143 4.02 10.92 -8.20
C LEU A 143 3.20 12.18 -7.87
N PRO A 144 2.38 12.15 -6.82
CA PRO A 144 1.66 13.31 -6.32
C PRO A 144 2.59 14.42 -5.80
N ALA A 145 2.08 15.64 -5.74
CA ALA A 145 2.79 16.81 -5.25
C ALA A 145 3.28 16.64 -3.79
N PHE A 146 2.50 16.00 -2.91
CA PHE A 146 2.95 15.73 -1.54
C PHE A 146 4.17 14.78 -1.44
N MET A 147 4.49 14.04 -2.51
CA MET A 147 5.70 13.21 -2.62
C MET A 147 6.83 13.91 -3.41
N GLY A 148 6.63 15.16 -3.81
CA GLY A 148 7.55 15.93 -4.66
C GLY A 148 7.43 15.61 -6.16
N GLY A 149 6.30 15.06 -6.61
CA GLY A 149 6.01 14.88 -8.03
C GLY A 149 5.16 16.01 -8.61
N GLN A 150 4.51 15.75 -9.75
CA GLN A 150 3.74 16.75 -10.52
C GLN A 150 2.27 16.35 -10.72
N THR A 151 1.87 15.14 -10.31
CA THR A 151 0.47 14.68 -10.38
C THR A 151 -0.36 15.35 -9.29
N SER A 152 -1.67 15.55 -9.56
CA SER A 152 -2.59 16.12 -8.58
C SER A 152 -2.73 15.21 -7.36
N ASP A 153 -2.77 15.82 -6.17
CA ASP A 153 -3.01 15.12 -4.91
C ASP A 153 -4.45 14.59 -4.81
N ASP A 154 -5.40 15.18 -5.55
CA ASP A 154 -6.82 14.78 -5.56
C ASP A 154 -7.04 13.38 -6.12
N GLU A 155 -6.09 12.85 -6.90
CA GLU A 155 -6.12 11.48 -7.40
C GLU A 155 -5.79 10.44 -6.30
N VAL A 156 -5.30 10.89 -5.14
CA VAL A 156 -4.97 10.02 -4.00
C VAL A 156 -5.99 10.24 -2.88
N CYS A 157 -6.70 9.17 -2.53
CA CYS A 157 -7.65 9.21 -1.42
C CYS A 157 -6.98 9.65 -0.11
N ALA A 158 -7.60 10.62 0.56
CA ALA A 158 -7.18 11.06 1.88
C ALA A 158 -7.42 9.94 2.92
N ALA A 159 -6.43 9.73 3.79
CA ALA A 159 -6.59 8.87 4.95
C ALA A 159 -7.27 9.68 6.06
N LEU A 160 -8.59 9.56 6.15
CA LEU A 160 -9.39 10.27 7.16
C LEU A 160 -9.38 9.52 8.52
N PRO A 161 -9.51 10.25 9.64
CA PRO A 161 -9.69 9.63 10.95
C PRO A 161 -10.95 8.76 10.98
N VAL A 162 -10.90 7.63 11.70
CA VAL A 162 -12.09 6.81 11.90
C VAL A 162 -12.98 7.50 12.94
N PRO A 163 -14.25 7.84 12.59
CA PRO A 163 -15.17 8.45 13.54
C PRO A 163 -15.42 7.57 14.76
N LYS A 164 -15.63 8.19 15.93
CA LYS A 164 -16.05 7.44 17.13
C LYS A 164 -17.44 6.85 16.91
N GLY A 165 -17.61 5.57 17.25
CA GLY A 165 -18.88 4.86 17.07
C GLY A 165 -19.13 4.34 15.65
N ALA A 166 -18.16 4.49 14.73
CA ALA A 166 -18.27 3.98 13.37
C ALA A 166 -18.53 2.46 13.34
N GLY A 167 -17.92 1.71 14.26
CA GLY A 167 -18.14 0.26 14.36
C GLY A 167 -19.58 -0.10 14.70
N VAL A 168 -20.18 0.62 15.66
CA VAL A 168 -21.58 0.41 16.07
C VAL A 168 -22.52 0.78 14.92
N ALA A 169 -22.33 1.96 14.34
CA ALA A 169 -23.16 2.45 13.25
C ALA A 169 -23.17 1.47 12.06
N LEU A 170 -22.00 0.93 11.69
CA LEU A 170 -21.89 -0.03 10.60
C LEU A 170 -22.63 -1.34 10.90
N ARG A 171 -22.51 -1.88 12.12
CA ARG A 171 -23.22 -3.11 12.51
C ARG A 171 -24.73 -2.92 12.45
N SER A 172 -25.24 -1.85 13.03
CA SER A 172 -26.67 -1.53 12.99
C SER A 172 -27.19 -1.36 11.55
N ALA A 173 -26.38 -0.76 10.66
CA ALA A 173 -26.74 -0.61 9.25
C ALA A 173 -26.75 -1.96 8.50
N LEU A 174 -25.91 -2.92 8.87
CA LEU A 174 -25.92 -4.26 8.29
C LEU A 174 -27.11 -5.08 8.77
N GLU A 175 -27.45 -4.99 10.05
CA GLU A 175 -28.63 -5.64 10.64
C GLU A 175 -29.93 -5.13 10.02
N ALA A 176 -30.05 -3.84 9.74
CA ALA A 176 -31.23 -3.26 9.10
C ALA A 176 -31.41 -3.65 7.63
N ARG A 177 -30.40 -4.29 7.00
CA ARG A 177 -30.44 -4.74 5.60
C ARG A 177 -30.65 -6.25 5.46
N GLY A 178 -30.60 -7.00 6.57
CA GLY A 178 -30.90 -8.43 6.62
C GLY A 178 -32.36 -8.68 6.95
#